data_AF-A0A497K2K2-F1
#
_entry.id   AF-A0A497K2K2-F1
#
_cell.length_a   1.000
_cell.length_b   1.000
_cell.length_c   1.000
_cell.angle_alpha   90.00
_cell.angle_beta   90.00
_cell.angle_gamma   90.00
#
_symmetry.space_group_name_H-M   'P 1'
#
loop_
_entity.id
_entity.type
_entity.pdbx_description
1 polymer ?
#
loop_
_entity_poly.entity_id
_entity_poly.type
_entity_poly.pdbx_seq_one_letter_code
_entity_poly.pdbx_strand_id
1 'polypeptide(L)' 'MKKNGMMSFASGNLMWGGVALVLTAIFIATGSPKNLIVFMTPYSGNQVVFSRILAMMGCLASMLGYVIRK' A
#
# COMPACT_ATOMS: atom_id res chain seq x y z
N MET A 1 30.06 10.51 2.03
CA MET A 1 29.08 10.35 0.92
C MET A 1 28.15 9.13 1.13
N LYS A 2 27.54 8.92 2.32
CA LYS A 2 26.76 7.70 2.65
C LYS A 2 25.22 7.88 2.65
N LYS A 3 24.73 9.13 2.73
CA LYS A 3 23.30 9.44 2.86
C LYS A 3 22.49 9.20 1.57
N ASN A 4 23.10 9.38 0.40
CA ASN A 4 22.42 9.24 -0.89
C ASN A 4 22.05 7.77 -1.19
N GLY A 5 22.84 6.81 -0.71
CA GLY A 5 22.54 5.37 -0.88
C GLY A 5 21.35 4.91 -0.02
N MET A 6 21.24 5.40 1.22
CA MET A 6 20.12 5.04 2.12
C MET A 6 18.80 5.63 1.64
N MET A 7 18.79 6.88 1.15
CA MET A 7 17.57 7.49 0.58
C MET A 7 17.14 6.80 -0.71
N SER A 8 18.09 6.43 -1.59
CA SER A 8 17.79 5.71 -2.82
C SER A 8 17.19 4.32 -2.54
N PHE A 9 17.73 3.59 -1.55
CA PHE A 9 17.17 2.30 -1.11
C PHE A 9 15.77 2.44 -0.50
N ALA A 10 15.57 3.41 0.40
CA ALA A 10 14.27 3.67 1.01
C ALA A 10 13.22 4.09 -0.04
N SER A 11 13.59 4.91 -1.02
CA SER A 11 12.69 5.34 -2.11
C SER A 11 12.24 4.19 -3.01
N GLY A 12 13.14 3.24 -3.31
CA GLY A 12 12.82 2.04 -4.06
C GLY A 12 11.84 1.14 -3.31
N ASN A 13 12.09 0.91 -2.01
CA ASN A 13 11.18 0.14 -1.17
C ASN A 13 9.83 0.84 -0.99
N LEU A 14 9.79 2.17 -0.92
CA LEU A 14 8.54 2.93 -0.88
C LEU A 14 7.73 2.79 -2.17
N MET A 15 8.39 2.87 -3.34
CA MET A 15 7.72 2.70 -4.64
C MET A 15 7.07 1.33 -4.75
N TRP A 16 7.86 0.27 -4.57
CA TRP A 16 7.38 -1.11 -4.69
C TRP A 16 6.43 -1.50 -3.56
N GLY A 17 6.67 -1.01 -2.34
CA GLY A 17 5.78 -1.17 -1.21
C GLY A 17 4.40 -0.54 -1.47
N GLY A 18 4.37 0.66 -2.04
CA GLY A 18 3.12 1.32 -2.45
C GLY A 18 2.35 0.52 -3.51
N VAL A 19 3.04 -0.01 -4.53
CA VAL A 19 2.41 -0.87 -5.57
C VAL A 19 1.84 -2.15 -4.96
N ALA A 20 2.58 -2.82 -4.08
CA ALA A 20 2.11 -4.02 -3.40
C ALA A 20 0.85 -3.74 -2.54
N LEU A 21 0.78 -2.56 -1.93
CA LEU A 21 -0.33 -2.12 -1.11
C LEU A 21 -1.59 -1.86 -1.96
N VAL A 22 -1.44 -1.31 -3.17
CA VAL A 22 -2.54 -1.17 -4.16
C VAL A 22 -3.03 -2.54 -4.64
N LEU A 23 -2.12 -3.48 -4.95
CA LEU A 23 -2.50 -4.84 -5.35
C LEU A 23 -3.26 -5.56 -4.24
N THR A 24 -2.82 -5.38 -3.00
CA THR A 24 -3.51 -5.91 -1.82
C THR A 24 -4.91 -5.31 -1.68
N ALA A 25 -5.05 -4.00 -1.90
CA ALA A 25 -6.35 -3.34 -1.90
C ALA A 25 -7.30 -3.87 -2.98
N ILE A 26 -6.81 -4.12 -4.19
CA ILE A 26 -7.59 -4.73 -5.27
C ILE A 26 -8.02 -6.14 -4.85
N PHE A 27 -7.09 -6.94 -4.32
CA PHE A 27 -7.40 -8.28 -3.83
C PHE A 27 -8.48 -8.29 -2.74
N ILE A 28 -8.46 -7.30 -1.84
CA ILE A 28 -9.50 -7.13 -0.81
C ILE A 28 -10.84 -6.71 -1.43
N ALA A 29 -10.82 -5.87 -2.46
CA ALA A 29 -12.04 -5.41 -3.13
C ALA A 29 -12.71 -6.50 -3.98
N THR A 30 -11.92 -7.38 -4.60
CA THR A 30 -12.41 -8.47 -5.47
C THR A 30 -12.57 -9.80 -4.74
N GLY A 31 -11.83 -9.99 -3.64
CA GLY A 31 -11.83 -11.22 -2.85
C GLY A 31 -13.11 -11.34 -2.03
N SER A 32 -13.67 -12.55 -1.96
CA SER A 32 -14.88 -12.80 -1.19
C SER A 32 -14.69 -12.41 0.29
N PRO A 33 -15.63 -11.64 0.89
CA PRO A 33 -15.54 -11.13 2.26
C PRO A 33 -15.25 -12.20 3.31
N LYS A 34 -15.68 -13.44 3.06
CA LYS A 34 -15.60 -14.56 4.01
C LYS A 34 -14.18 -14.99 4.39
N ASN A 35 -13.20 -14.86 3.49
CA ASN A 35 -11.80 -15.23 3.78
C ASN A 35 -10.98 -14.05 4.32
N LEU A 36 -11.50 -12.83 4.19
CA LEU A 36 -10.84 -11.60 4.63
C LEU A 36 -11.23 -11.18 6.04
N ILE A 37 -12.30 -11.74 6.60
CA ILE A 37 -12.77 -11.47 7.97
C ILE A 37 -11.65 -11.69 9.00
N VAL A 38 -10.77 -12.68 8.84
CA VAL A 38 -9.67 -12.94 9.79
C VAL A 38 -8.66 -11.78 9.81
N PHE A 39 -8.35 -11.20 8.64
CA PHE A 39 -7.42 -10.08 8.50
C PHE A 39 -8.08 -8.71 8.72
N MET A 40 -9.40 -8.62 8.59
CA MET A 40 -10.21 -7.42 8.79
C MET A 40 -10.94 -7.41 10.15
N THR A 41 -10.67 -8.36 11.04
CA THR A 41 -11.28 -8.47 12.39
C THR A 41 -11.29 -7.17 13.22
N PRO A 42 -10.28 -6.28 13.17
CA PRO A 42 -10.37 -4.98 13.87
C PRO A 42 -11.19 -3.92 13.11
N TYR A 43 -11.52 -4.14 11.83
CA TYR A 43 -12.36 -3.27 11.01
C TYR A 43 -13.78 -3.81 10.91
N SER A 44 -14.65 -3.39 11.83
CA SER A 44 -16.11 -3.58 11.75
C SER A 44 -16.76 -2.71 10.64
N GLY A 45 -15.96 -2.03 9.83
CA GLY A 45 -16.40 -1.11 8.78
C GLY A 45 -16.63 -1.79 7.43
N ASN A 46 -17.21 -1.04 6.49
CA ASN A 46 -17.41 -1.50 5.12
C ASN A 46 -16.07 -1.82 4.44
N GLN A 47 -15.85 -3.09 4.10
CA GLN A 47 -14.61 -3.60 3.50
C GLN A 47 -14.23 -2.87 2.20
N VAL A 48 -15.24 -2.38 1.46
CA VAL A 48 -15.06 -1.58 0.24
C VAL A 48 -14.44 -0.21 0.55
N VAL A 49 -14.78 0.39 1.69
CA VAL A 49 -14.20 1.67 2.12
C VAL A 49 -12.75 1.46 2.55
N PHE A 50 -12.47 0.38 3.27
CA PHE A 50 -11.11 0.02 3.66
C PHE A 50 -10.20 -0.22 2.44
N SER A 51 -10.66 -1.00 1.45
CA SER A 51 -9.87 -1.25 0.24
C SER A 51 -9.59 0.04 -0.53
N ARG A 52 -10.55 0.97 -0.62
CA ARG A 52 -10.34 2.28 -1.24
C ARG A 52 -9.30 3.12 -0.51
N ILE A 53 -9.35 3.18 0.82
CA ILE A 53 -8.35 3.91 1.63
C ILE A 53 -6.97 3.28 1.45
N LEU A 54 -6.89 1.96 1.47
CA LEU A 54 -5.65 1.22 1.29
C LEU A 54 -5.04 1.49 -0.10
N ALA A 55 -5.86 1.47 -1.15
CA ALA A 55 -5.42 1.83 -2.50
C ALA A 55 -4.91 3.29 -2.57
N MET A 56 -5.60 4.23 -1.93
CA MET A 56 -5.20 5.64 -1.90
C MET A 56 -3.86 5.84 -1.18
N MET A 57 -3.65 5.17 -0.05
CA MET A 57 -2.37 5.19 0.68
C MET A 57 -1.24 4.54 -0.12
N GLY A 58 -1.53 3.43 -0.82
CA GLY A 58 -0.56 2.77 -1.70
C GLY A 58 -0.09 3.67 -2.86
N CYS A 59 -1.03 4.37 -3.50
CA CYS A 59 -0.72 5.35 -4.56
C CYS A 59 0.14 6.51 -4.04
N LEU A 60 -0.20 7.07 -2.87
CA LEU A 60 0.57 8.14 -2.24
C LEU A 60 1.99 7.69 -1.88
N ALA A 61 2.14 6.51 -1.29
CA ALA A 61 3.45 5.93 -0.98
C ALA A 61 4.28 5.71 -2.24
N SER A 62 3.65 5.23 -3.32
CA SER A 62 4.36 4.99 -4.58
C SER A 62 4.80 6.29 -5.25
N MET A 63 3.94 7.32 -5.28
CA MET A 63 4.30 8.66 -5.76
C MET A 63 5.42 9.29 -4.93
N LEU A 64 5.35 9.21 -3.61
CA LEU A 64 6.39 9.76 -2.73
C LEU A 64 7.73 9.06 -2.96
N GLY A 65 7.73 7.73 -3.09
CA GLY A 65 8.91 6.95 -3.47
C GLY A 65 9.49 7.38 -4.82
N TYR A 66 8.64 7.65 -5.82
CA TYR A 66 9.08 8.13 -7.12
C TYR A 66 9.71 9.53 -7.05
N VAL A 67 9.09 10.45 -6.31
CA VAL A 67 9.59 11.83 -6.14
C VAL A 67 10.93 11.84 -5.39
N ILE A 68 11.08 11.04 -4.33
CA ILE A 68 12.33 10.96 -3.55
C ILE A 68 13.47 10.34 -4.37
N ARG A 69 13.14 9.43 -5.30
CA ARG A 69 14.12 8.76 -6.15
C ARG A 69 14.67 9.66 -7.27
N LYS A 70 13.88 10.65 -7.69
CA LYS A 70 14.21 11.58 -8.78
C LYS A 70 15.13 12.69 -8.27
#